data_AF-A0A661K030-F1
#
_entry.id   AF-A0A661K030-F1
#
_cell.length_a   1.000
_cell.length_b   1.000
_cell.length_c   1.000
_cell.angle_alpha   90.00
_cell.angle_beta   90.00
_cell.angle_gamma   90.00
#
_symmetry.space_group_name_H-M   'P 1'
#
loop_
_entity.id
_entity.type
_entity.pdbx_description
1 polymer ?
#
loop_
_entity_poly.entity_id
_entity_poly.type
_entity_poly.pdbx_seq_one_letter_code
_entity_poly.pdbx_strand_id
1 'polypeptide(L)'
;KEADIKFTLSIKNIGTSLSGASWADVVFKTYPGGSTVYSDRFHVRALSRGSTYTINVFCRLPVGNYRVCAIADSTKVVSESNEGNNQKCRSFSVRVR
;
A
#
# COMPACT_ATOMS: atom_id res chain seq x y z
N LYS A 1 21.67 8.61 -9.51
CA LYS A 1 20.64 9.67 -9.59
C LYS A 1 19.38 9.15 -8.91
N GLU A 2 18.71 9.97 -8.12
CA GLU A 2 17.51 9.63 -7.35
C GLU A 2 16.36 10.56 -7.72
N ALA A 3 15.13 10.11 -7.52
CA ALA A 3 13.92 10.87 -7.76
C ALA A 3 12.96 10.79 -6.57
N ASP A 4 12.27 11.89 -6.32
CA ASP A 4 11.17 11.94 -5.35
C ASP A 4 9.94 11.28 -5.95
N ILE A 5 9.42 10.28 -5.25
CA ILE A 5 8.27 9.50 -5.63
C ILE A 5 7.14 9.82 -4.66
N LYS A 6 6.01 10.26 -5.22
CA LYS A 6 4.75 10.39 -4.51
C LYS A 6 3.82 9.28 -4.96
N PHE A 7 3.37 8.46 -4.01
CA PHE A 7 2.38 7.43 -4.24
C PHE A 7 1.15 7.66 -3.35
N THR A 8 -0.02 7.31 -3.87
CA THR A 8 -1.27 7.40 -3.13
C THR A 8 -1.85 6.01 -2.94
N LEU A 9 -1.96 5.59 -1.69
CA LEU A 9 -2.63 4.36 -1.30
C LEU A 9 -4.09 4.67 -0.96
N SER A 10 -5.01 3.98 -1.63
CA SER A 10 -6.45 4.07 -1.36
C SER A 10 -6.95 2.73 -0.81
N ILE A 11 -7.48 2.76 0.42
CA ILE A 11 -8.04 1.61 1.12
C ILE A 11 -9.54 1.83 1.19
N LYS A 12 -10.32 0.94 0.59
CA LYS A 12 -11.76 1.06 0.53
C LYS A 12 -12.39 -0.11 1.25
N ASN A 13 -13.30 0.18 2.18
CA ASN A 13 -14.18 -0.85 2.72
C ASN A 13 -15.24 -1.20 1.66
N ILE A 14 -15.09 -2.36 1.03
CA ILE A 14 -16.03 -2.88 0.03
C ILE A 14 -17.08 -3.85 0.63
N GLY A 15 -16.97 -4.15 1.92
CA GLY A 15 -17.93 -4.97 2.65
C GLY A 15 -19.25 -4.25 2.89
N THR A 16 -20.20 -4.96 3.48
CA THR A 16 -21.56 -4.45 3.78
C THR A 16 -21.68 -3.81 5.17
N SER A 17 -20.69 -3.99 6.03
CA SER A 17 -20.68 -3.52 7.43
C SER A 17 -19.56 -2.52 7.69
N LEU A 18 -19.59 -1.88 8.86
CA LEU A 18 -18.47 -1.09 9.38
C LEU A 18 -17.22 -1.98 9.49
N SER A 19 -16.10 -1.52 8.95
CA SER A 19 -14.77 -2.10 9.19
C SER A 19 -14.13 -1.35 10.35
N GLY A 20 -13.63 -2.10 11.34
CA GLY A 20 -12.91 -1.55 12.49
C GLY A 20 -11.62 -0.83 12.09
N ALA A 21 -10.95 -0.19 13.04
CA ALA A 21 -9.61 0.33 12.79
C ALA A 21 -8.63 -0.83 12.54
N SER A 22 -7.70 -0.63 11.61
CA SER A 22 -6.74 -1.64 11.18
C SER A 22 -5.41 -1.01 10.78
N TRP A 23 -4.51 -1.81 10.21
CA TRP A 23 -3.20 -1.39 9.75
C TRP A 23 -3.03 -1.69 8.27
N ALA A 24 -2.31 -0.82 7.57
CA ALA A 24 -1.95 -1.04 6.18
C ALA A 24 -0.44 -0.94 6.00
N ASP A 25 0.14 -1.93 5.34
CA ASP A 25 1.57 -1.99 5.05
C ASP A 25 1.79 -1.64 3.58
N VAL A 26 2.80 -0.81 3.32
CA VAL A 26 3.31 -0.58 1.97
C VAL A 26 4.76 -1.06 1.90
N VAL A 27 5.10 -1.78 0.84
CA VAL A 27 6.44 -2.33 0.64
C VAL A 27 6.87 -2.09 -0.80
N PHE A 28 8.00 -1.42 -0.97
CA PHE A 28 8.66 -1.18 -2.25
C PHE A 28 9.86 -2.11 -2.32
N LYS A 29 9.93 -2.90 -3.38
CA LYS A 29 11.05 -3.78 -3.68
C LYS A 29 11.66 -3.42 -5.02
N THR A 30 12.95 -3.62 -5.18
CA THR A 30 13.54 -3.64 -6.54
C THR A 30 12.94 -4.80 -7.34
N TYR A 31 12.82 -4.63 -8.66
CA TYR A 31 12.15 -5.60 -9.52
C TYR A 31 13.00 -5.92 -10.77
N PRO A 32 13.11 -7.21 -11.17
CA PRO A 32 12.49 -8.40 -10.56
C PRO A 32 13.20 -8.94 -9.30
N GLY A 33 12.43 -9.57 -8.40
CA GLY A 33 12.91 -10.42 -7.30
C GLY A 33 13.72 -9.76 -6.17
N GLY A 34 13.87 -8.43 -6.19
CA GLY A 34 14.88 -7.77 -5.40
C GLY A 34 14.46 -7.37 -3.97
N SER A 35 15.40 -6.76 -3.26
CA SER A 35 15.31 -6.40 -1.85
C SER A 35 14.28 -5.28 -1.59
N THR A 36 13.73 -5.27 -0.38
CA THR A 36 12.94 -4.14 0.11
C THR A 36 13.83 -2.89 0.19
N VAL A 37 13.41 -1.83 -0.49
CA VAL A 37 14.10 -0.53 -0.50
C VAL A 37 13.38 0.52 0.34
N TYR A 38 12.08 0.33 0.55
CA TYR A 38 11.26 1.17 1.40
C TYR A 38 10.07 0.36 1.90
N SER A 39 9.71 0.52 3.15
CA SER A 39 8.47 -0.02 3.71
C SER A 39 7.97 0.88 4.81
N ASP A 40 6.65 0.99 4.91
CA ASP A 40 6.01 1.78 5.94
C ASP A 40 4.67 1.15 6.33
N ARG A 41 4.20 1.48 7.54
CA ARG A 41 2.94 1.00 8.09
C ARG A 41 2.11 2.17 8.56
N PHE A 42 0.85 2.18 8.13
CA PHE A 42 -0.09 3.25 8.43
C PHE A 42 -1.27 2.73 9.23
N HIS A 43 -1.65 3.50 10.24
CA HIS A 43 -2.90 3.28 10.94
C HIS A 43 -4.07 3.69 10.05
N VAL A 44 -5.05 2.80 9.91
CA VAL A 44 -6.28 3.01 9.17
C VAL A 44 -7.39 3.09 10.18
N ARG A 45 -8.03 4.27 10.29
CA ARG A 45 -9.21 4.42 11.14
C ARG A 45 -10.37 3.55 10.64
N ALA A 46 -11.34 3.30 11.51
CA ALA A 46 -12.56 2.61 11.14
C ALA A 46 -13.21 3.22 9.89
N LEU A 47 -13.64 2.36 8.97
CA LEU A 47 -14.22 2.75 7.70
C LEU A 47 -15.66 2.28 7.61
N SER A 48 -16.57 3.24 7.47
CA SER A 48 -17.96 2.96 7.11
C SER A 48 -18.03 2.25 5.75
N ARG A 49 -19.12 1.53 5.52
CA ARG A 49 -19.42 0.86 4.24
C ARG A 49 -19.17 1.79 3.05
N GLY A 50 -18.39 1.33 2.07
CA GLY A 50 -18.09 2.07 0.85
C GLY A 50 -17.12 3.24 0.99
N SER A 51 -16.71 3.59 2.22
CA SER A 51 -15.78 4.68 2.48
C SER A 51 -14.35 4.31 2.09
N THR A 52 -13.58 5.32 1.70
CA THR A 52 -12.18 5.17 1.30
C THR A 52 -11.28 5.99 2.22
N TYR A 53 -10.24 5.36 2.76
CA TYR A 53 -9.12 6.05 3.40
C TYR A 53 -8.00 6.24 2.39
N THR A 54 -7.40 7.42 2.37
CA THR A 54 -6.31 7.75 1.46
C THR A 54 -5.06 8.11 2.24
N ILE A 55 -3.95 7.49 1.88
CA ILE A 55 -2.63 7.72 2.48
C ILE A 55 -1.68 8.20 1.38
N ASN A 56 -0.99 9.31 1.65
CA ASN A 56 0.06 9.80 0.77
C ASN A 56 1.41 9.30 1.28
N VAL A 57 2.14 8.58 0.44
CA VAL A 57 3.46 8.04 0.71
C VAL A 57 4.48 8.81 -0.11
N PHE A 58 5.53 9.29 0.55
CA PHE A 58 6.62 10.02 -0.07
C PHE A 58 7.91 9.26 0.21
N CYS A 59 8.64 8.90 -0.84
CA CYS A 59 9.92 8.24 -0.72
C CYS A 59 10.86 8.70 -1.83
N ARG A 60 12.17 8.60 -1.59
CA ARG A 60 13.19 8.92 -2.58
C ARG A 60 13.83 7.62 -3.05
N LEU A 61 13.79 7.36 -4.35
CA LEU A 61 14.30 6.12 -4.93
C LEU A 61 15.34 6.40 -6.02
N PRO A 62 16.41 5.61 -6.12
CA PRO A 62 17.32 5.69 -7.26
C PRO A 62 16.61 5.34 -8.58
N VAL A 63 17.26 5.66 -9.70
CA VAL A 63 16.84 5.17 -11.02
C VAL A 63 16.85 3.65 -11.00
N GLY A 64 15.75 3.03 -11.43
CA GLY A 64 15.59 1.59 -11.36
C GLY A 64 14.15 1.13 -11.56
N ASN A 65 13.97 -0.19 -11.56
CA ASN A 65 12.66 -0.82 -11.63
C ASN A 65 12.23 -1.27 -10.24
N TYR A 66 10.97 -1.00 -9.91
CA TYR A 66 10.41 -1.26 -8.59
C TYR A 66 9.05 -1.93 -8.70
N ARG A 67 8.73 -2.71 -7.67
CA ARG A 67 7.39 -3.24 -7.41
C ARG A 67 6.95 -2.76 -6.04
N VAL A 68 5.86 -2.01 -6.01
CA VAL A 68 5.18 -1.61 -4.77
C VAL A 68 4.03 -2.57 -4.53
N CYS A 69 3.89 -3.03 -3.29
CA CYS A 69 2.74 -3.78 -2.81
C CYS A 69 2.15 -3.06 -1.61
N ALA A 70 0.84 -2.89 -1.60
CA ALA A 70 0.08 -2.42 -0.46
C ALA A 70 -0.78 -3.56 0.07
N ILE A 71 -0.86 -3.69 1.39
CA ILE A 71 -1.57 -4.76 2.10
C ILE A 71 -2.49 -4.08 3.11
N ALA A 72 -3.80 -4.13 2.89
CA ALA A 72 -4.81 -3.68 3.84
C ALA A 72 -4.99 -4.70 4.97
N ASP A 73 -5.39 -4.23 6.15
CA ASP A 73 -5.48 -5.04 7.38
C ASP A 73 -4.31 -6.03 7.55
N SER A 74 -3.08 -5.52 7.46
CA SER A 74 -1.87 -6.34 7.48
C SER A 74 -1.71 -7.18 8.76
N THR A 75 -2.38 -6.79 9.83
CA THR A 75 -2.43 -7.49 11.13
C THR A 75 -3.60 -8.45 11.26
N LYS A 76 -4.49 -8.56 10.27
CA LYS A 76 -5.71 -9.41 10.27
C LYS A 76 -6.61 -9.15 11.48
N VAL A 77 -6.74 -7.88 11.87
CA VAL A 77 -7.53 -7.47 13.05
C VAL A 77 -9.00 -7.36 12.70
N VAL A 78 -9.34 -7.11 11.43
CA VAL A 78 -10.71 -7.00 10.95
C VAL A 78 -10.99 -8.17 10.04
N SER A 79 -11.79 -9.14 10.50
CA SER A 79 -12.28 -10.21 9.63
C SER A 79 -13.09 -9.64 8.47
N GLU A 80 -12.55 -9.72 7.26
CA GLU A 80 -13.22 -9.33 6.04
C GLU A 80 -13.78 -10.57 5.32
N SER A 81 -14.83 -10.38 4.50
CA SER A 81 -15.44 -11.49 3.76
C SER A 81 -14.49 -12.13 2.73
N ASN A 82 -13.38 -11.47 2.40
CA ASN A 82 -12.35 -11.98 1.52
C ASN A 82 -10.97 -11.42 1.87
N GLU A 83 -10.29 -12.08 2.82
CA GLU A 83 -8.91 -11.80 3.25
C GLU A 83 -7.87 -11.84 2.11
N GLY A 84 -8.21 -12.46 0.97
CA GLY A 84 -7.31 -12.62 -0.18
C GLY A 84 -7.21 -11.40 -1.08
N ASN A 85 -8.08 -10.40 -0.93
CA ASN A 85 -8.10 -9.22 -1.80
C ASN A 85 -7.39 -7.99 -1.20
N ASN A 86 -6.83 -8.13 -0.01
CA ASN A 86 -6.22 -7.04 0.74
C ASN A 86 -4.87 -6.61 0.18
N GLN A 87 -4.25 -7.43 -0.68
CA GLN A 87 -2.98 -7.13 -1.29
C GLN A 87 -3.12 -6.65 -2.74
N LYS A 88 -2.55 -5.48 -3.04
CA LYS A 88 -2.45 -4.94 -4.39
C LYS A 88 -1.02 -4.54 -4.70
N CYS A 89 -0.47 -5.05 -5.80
CA CYS A 89 0.87 -4.69 -6.25
C CYS A 89 0.85 -3.99 -7.61
N ARG A 90 1.80 -3.08 -7.82
CA ARG A 90 2.06 -2.36 -9.07
C ARG A 90 3.56 -2.31 -9.33
N SER A 91 3.97 -2.45 -10.59
CA SER A 91 5.36 -2.26 -11.00
C SER A 91 5.51 -0.91 -11.71
N PHE A 92 6.63 -0.24 -11.48
CA PHE A 92 6.97 1.04 -12.12
C PHE A 92 8.48 1.19 -12.28
N SER A 93 8.89 2.11 -13.16
CA SER A 93 10.31 2.45 -13.37
C SER A 93 10.55 3.90 -12.99
N VAL A 94 11.57 4.13 -12.18
CA VAL A 94 12.14 5.46 -11.96
C VAL A 94 13.18 5.70 -13.04
N ARG A 95 12.99 6.74 -13.84
CA ARG A 95 13.91 7.13 -14.91
C ARG A 95 14.32 8.59 -14.73
N VAL A 96 15.53 8.90 -15.17
CA VAL A 96 15.95 10.29 -15.33
C VAL A 96 15.22 10.89 -16.52
N ARG A 97 14.75 12.13 -16.35
CA ARG A 97 14.30 12.95 -17.47
C ARG A 97 15.50 13.38 -18.29
#